data_AF-A0A9P6XFY0-F1
#
_entry.id   AF-A0A9P6XFY0-F1
#
_cell.length_a   1.000
_cell.length_b   1.000
_cell.length_c   1.000
_cell.angle_alpha   90.00
_cell.angle_beta   90.00
_cell.angle_gamma   90.00
#
_symmetry.space_group_name_H-M   'P 1'
#
loop_
_entity.id
_entity.type
_entity.pdbx_description
1 polymer ?
#
loop_
_entity_poly.entity_id
_entity_poly.type
_entity_poly.pdbx_seq_one_letter_code
_entity_poly.pdbx_strand_id
1 'polypeptide(L)'
;MDNAPIHKNADIRKYIEQRGYGCVYLPAYSPELNPIEQFWSACKSKLKREELLQEETMSSRIGDACNKVLLSDLQGFCRYSATRFEDCLSRKPM
;
A
#
# COMPACT_ATOMS: atom_id res chain seq x y z
N MET A 1 -1.14 6.47 6.53
CA MET A 1 -1.43 7.04 5.20
C MET A 1 -0.20 7.78 4.73
N ASP A 2 0.05 7.83 3.42
CA ASP A 2 1.08 8.71 2.91
C ASP A 2 0.73 10.19 3.20
N ASN A 3 1.69 11.08 2.97
CA ASN A 3 1.59 12.47 3.38
C ASN A 3 0.93 13.38 2.33
N ALA A 4 0.27 12.82 1.30
CA ALA A 4 -0.33 13.60 0.23
C ALA A 4 -1.38 14.58 0.77
N PRO A 5 -1.47 15.81 0.23
CA PRO A 5 -2.41 16.83 0.71
C PRO A 5 -3.87 16.35 0.75
N ILE A 6 -4.26 15.48 -0.19
CA ILE A 6 -5.60 14.90 -0.27
C ILE A 6 -5.98 14.09 0.98
N HIS A 7 -5.02 13.52 1.71
CA HIS A 7 -5.29 12.73 2.93
C HIS A 7 -5.43 13.58 4.19
N LYS A 8 -5.15 14.90 4.11
CA LYS A 8 -5.15 15.81 5.26
C LYS A 8 -6.43 16.65 5.38
N ASN A 9 -7.44 16.37 4.56
CA ASN A 9 -8.72 17.03 4.68
C ASN A 9 -9.33 16.77 6.07
N ALA A 10 -9.87 17.82 6.70
CA ALA A 10 -10.47 17.75 8.03
C ALA A 10 -11.60 16.70 8.12
N ASP A 11 -12.38 16.52 7.06
CA ASP A 11 -13.47 15.55 7.02
C ASP A 11 -12.95 14.10 7.08
N ILE A 12 -11.82 13.81 6.41
CA ILE A 12 -11.19 12.49 6.45
C ILE A 12 -10.82 12.14 7.90
N ARG A 13 -10.15 13.05 8.59
CA ARG A 13 -9.78 12.87 9.99
C ARG A 13 -11.01 12.66 10.87
N LYS A 14 -12.03 13.51 10.72
CA LYS A 14 -13.29 13.41 11.47
C LYS A 14 -13.95 12.04 11.30
N TYR A 15 -14.05 11.52 10.07
CA TYR A 15 -14.69 10.22 9.82
C TYR A 15 -13.89 9.02 10.33
N ILE A 16 -12.57 9.14 10.41
CA ILE A 16 -11.68 8.11 10.99
C ILE A 16 -11.82 8.10 12.52
N GLU A 17 -11.72 9.27 13.15
CA GLU A 17 -11.80 9.42 14.61
C GLU A 17 -13.20 9.06 15.16
N GLN A 18 -14.28 9.35 14.42
CA GLN A 18 -15.65 8.92 14.76
C GLN A 18 -15.81 7.39 14.86
N ARG A 19 -14.93 6.62 14.21
CA ARG A 19 -14.90 5.15 14.29
C ARG A 19 -13.94 4.61 15.36
N GLY A 20 -13.31 5.49 16.15
CA GLY A 20 -12.35 5.13 17.19
C GLY A 20 -10.94 4.85 16.71
N TYR A 21 -10.61 5.19 15.45
CA TYR A 21 -9.25 5.04 14.91
C TYR A 21 -8.46 6.35 14.97
N GLY A 22 -7.13 6.24 15.00
CA GLY A 22 -6.22 7.38 14.86
C GLY A 22 -5.63 7.48 13.45
N CYS A 23 -5.32 8.69 13.01
CA CYS A 23 -4.58 8.92 11.77
C CYS A 23 -3.06 8.91 12.03
N VAL A 24 -2.33 8.01 11.38
CA VAL A 24 -0.85 8.04 11.32
C VAL A 24 -0.44 8.44 9.91
N TYR A 25 0.32 9.52 9.80
CA TYR A 25 0.88 10.00 8.53
C TYR A 25 2.36 9.64 8.44
N LEU A 26 2.78 9.14 7.28
CA LEU A 26 4.17 8.81 7.04
C LEU A 26 4.99 10.08 6.74
N PRO A 27 6.31 10.06 7.01
CA PRO A 27 7.21 11.11 6.53
C PRO A 27 7.16 11.24 5.00
N ALA A 28 7.50 12.43 4.49
CA ALA A 28 7.53 12.67 3.05
C ALA A 28 8.59 11.78 2.37
N TYR A 29 8.27 11.25 1.18
CA TYR A 29 9.17 10.42 0.38
C TYR A 29 9.71 9.18 1.12
N SER A 30 8.89 8.56 1.97
CA SER A 30 9.24 7.31 2.67
C SER A 30 8.33 6.13 2.26
N PRO A 31 8.30 5.75 0.97
CA PRO A 31 7.44 4.66 0.49
C PRO A 31 7.76 3.30 1.14
N GLU A 32 8.96 3.12 1.67
CA GLU A 32 9.42 1.92 2.38
C GLU A 32 8.60 1.68 3.66
N LEU A 33 8.15 2.76 4.30
CA LEU A 33 7.32 2.73 5.49
C LEU A 33 5.84 2.46 5.18
N ASN A 34 5.46 2.37 3.89
CA ASN A 34 4.11 2.13 3.45
C ASN A 34 3.94 0.70 2.90
N PRO A 35 3.39 -0.26 3.68
CA PRO A 35 3.27 -1.65 3.24
C PRO A 35 2.47 -1.85 1.94
N ILE A 36 1.59 -0.90 1.58
CA ILE A 36 0.80 -0.98 0.35
C ILE A 36 1.66 -0.92 -0.91
N GLU A 37 2.87 -0.33 -0.85
CA GLU A 37 3.79 -0.28 -1.98
C GLU A 37 4.30 -1.68 -2.34
N GLN A 38 4.62 -2.49 -1.32
CA GLN A 38 5.00 -3.89 -1.50
C GLN A 38 3.82 -4.73 -2.01
N PHE A 39 2.61 -4.46 -1.49
CA PHE A 39 1.39 -5.08 -2.00
C PHE A 39 1.18 -4.82 -3.50
N TRP A 40 1.30 -3.57 -3.95
CA TRP A 40 1.15 -3.23 -5.36
C TRP A 40 2.29 -3.77 -6.22
N SER A 41 3.52 -3.83 -5.71
CA SER A 41 4.63 -4.52 -6.39
C SER A 41 4.29 -5.99 -6.64
N ALA A 42 3.79 -6.70 -5.62
CA ALA A 42 3.39 -8.10 -5.72
C ALA A 42 2.15 -8.32 -6.60
N CYS A 43 1.17 -7.41 -6.57
CA CYS A 43 0.01 -7.50 -7.47
C CYS A 43 0.43 -7.31 -8.92
N LYS A 44 1.26 -6.29 -9.20
CA LYS A 44 1.75 -6.00 -10.56
C LYS A 44 2.59 -7.15 -11.13
N SER A 45 3.39 -7.84 -10.31
CA SER A 45 4.15 -9.00 -10.77
C SER A 45 3.27 -10.21 -11.12
N LYS A 46 2.07 -10.29 -10.54
CA LYS A 46 1.06 -11.33 -10.81
C LYS A 46 0.11 -10.98 -11.95
N LEU A 47 0.15 -9.76 -12.48
CA LEU A 47 -0.67 -9.35 -13.62
C LEU A 47 -0.18 -10.05 -14.90
N LYS A 48 -1.12 -10.73 -15.56
CA LYS A 48 -0.96 -11.25 -16.92
C LYS A 48 -0.66 -10.10 -17.88
N ARG A 49 0.35 -10.29 -18.74
CA ARG A 49 0.79 -9.29 -19.74
C ARG A 49 0.17 -9.51 -21.12
N GLU A 50 -0.55 -10.61 -21.28
CA GLU A 50 -1.30 -10.95 -22.49
C GLU A 50 -2.49 -10.01 -22.69
N GLU A 51 -3.08 -10.02 -23.88
CA GLU A 51 -4.31 -9.27 -24.13
C GLU A 51 -5.44 -9.71 -23.19
N LEU A 52 -6.40 -8.82 -22.93
CA LEU A 52 -7.60 -9.17 -22.17
C LEU A 52 -8.43 -10.17 -22.97
N LEU A 53 -8.96 -11.18 -22.28
CA LEU A 53 -9.99 -12.04 -22.88
C LEU A 53 -11.27 -11.21 -23.10
N GLN A 54 -12.11 -11.63 -24.04
CA GLN A 54 -13.33 -10.89 -24.40
C GLN A 54 -14.26 -10.62 -23.20
N GLU A 55 -14.30 -11.55 -22.25
CA GLU A 55 -15.10 -11.45 -21.01
C GLU A 55 -14.33 -10.83 -19.82
N GLU A 56 -13.04 -10.49 -20.00
CA GLU A 56 -12.18 -9.96 -18.95
C GLU A 56 -12.04 -8.45 -19.07
N THR A 57 -12.13 -7.76 -17.94
CA THR A 57 -11.81 -6.33 -17.83
C THR A 57 -10.47 -6.13 -17.13
N MET A 58 -9.86 -4.95 -17.29
CA MET A 58 -8.68 -4.60 -16.50
C MET A 58 -8.97 -4.67 -14.99
N SER A 59 -10.16 -4.24 -14.57
CA SER A 59 -10.59 -4.28 -13.17
C SER A 59 -10.71 -5.72 -12.64
N SER A 60 -11.27 -6.66 -13.41
CA SER A 60 -11.32 -8.07 -13.00
C SER A 60 -9.93 -8.68 -12.92
N ARG A 61 -9.04 -8.36 -13.87
CA ARG A 61 -7.65 -8.84 -13.85
C ARG A 61 -6.87 -8.33 -12.63
N ILE A 62 -7.04 -7.05 -12.27
CA ILE A 62 -6.47 -6.47 -11.05
C ILE A 62 -7.05 -7.17 -9.82
N GLY A 63 -8.37 -7.39 -9.78
CA GLY A 63 -9.03 -8.13 -8.71
C GLY A 63 -8.45 -9.54 -8.52
N ASP A 64 -8.26 -10.28 -9.60
CA ASP A 64 -7.64 -11.61 -9.58
C ASP A 64 -6.19 -11.58 -9.08
N ALA A 65 -5.41 -10.57 -9.46
CA ALA A 65 -4.05 -10.41 -8.98
C ALA A 65 -4.00 -10.09 -7.48
N CYS A 66 -4.89 -9.23 -7.00
CA CYS A 66 -5.03 -8.91 -5.58
C CYS A 66 -5.47 -10.14 -4.76
N ASN A 67 -6.43 -10.93 -5.26
CA ASN A 67 -6.93 -12.13 -4.58
C ASN A 67 -5.90 -13.27 -4.49
N LYS A 68 -4.82 -13.20 -5.28
CA LYS A 68 -3.68 -14.14 -5.21
C LYS A 68 -2.64 -13.74 -4.16
N VAL A 69 -2.80 -12.62 -3.46
CA VAL A 69 -1.92 -12.23 -2.35
C VAL A 69 -2.35 -12.98 -1.10
N LEU A 70 -1.42 -13.72 -0.50
CA LEU A 70 -1.70 -14.52 0.69
C LEU A 70 -1.61 -13.68 1.96
N LEU A 71 -2.25 -14.13 3.04
CA LEU A 71 -2.12 -13.49 4.35
C LEU A 71 -0.65 -13.44 4.81
N SER A 72 0.14 -14.47 4.50
CA SER A 72 1.58 -14.51 4.77
C SER A 72 2.36 -13.41 4.03
N ASP A 73 1.94 -13.07 2.81
CA ASP A 73 2.52 -11.98 2.03
C ASP A 73 2.24 -10.64 2.72
N LEU A 74 0.98 -10.40 3.13
CA LEU A 74 0.58 -9.18 3.85
C LEU A 74 1.38 -8.99 5.13
N GLN A 75 1.54 -10.05 5.92
CA GLN A 75 2.39 -10.02 7.12
C GLN A 75 3.86 -9.74 6.76
N GLY A 76 4.34 -10.30 5.65
CA GLY A 76 5.67 -10.03 5.11
C GLY A 76 5.87 -8.55 4.76
N PHE A 77 4.90 -7.91 4.12
CA PHE A 77 4.95 -6.49 3.76
C PHE A 77 5.03 -5.60 5.01
N CYS A 78 4.23 -5.89 6.04
CA CYS A 78 4.29 -5.16 7.30
C CYS A 78 5.65 -5.34 8.00
N ARG A 79 6.18 -6.57 8.05
CA ARG A 79 7.51 -6.85 8.62
C ARG A 79 8.59 -6.09 7.86
N TYR A 80 8.56 -6.11 6.53
CA TYR A 80 9.51 -5.37 5.70
C TYR A 80 9.51 -3.88 6.07
N SER A 81 8.37 -3.22 6.05
CA SER A 81 8.28 -1.78 6.40
C SER A 81 8.77 -1.49 7.83
N ALA A 82 8.50 -2.37 8.79
CA ALA A 82 9.02 -2.23 10.15
C ALA A 82 10.57 -2.26 10.19
N THR A 83 11.20 -3.12 9.38
CA THR A 83 12.69 -3.16 9.29
C THR A 83 13.31 -1.94 8.61
N ARG A 84 12.51 -1.08 7.97
CA ARG A 84 12.99 0.12 7.28
C ARG A 84 12.97 1.36 8.16
N PHE A 85 12.39 1.28 9.36
CA PHE A 85 12.20 2.44 10.24
C PHE A 85 13.51 3.15 10.58
N GLU A 86 14.53 2.41 11.00
CA GLU A 86 15.86 2.97 11.33
C GLU A 86 16.56 3.56 10.11
N ASP A 87 16.42 2.92 8.94
CA ASP A 87 17.02 3.40 7.69
C ASP A 87 16.39 4.74 7.27
N CYS A 88 15.07 4.85 7.36
CA CYS A 88 14.35 6.10 7.10
C CYS A 88 14.69 7.19 8.12
N LEU A 89 14.77 6.85 9.41
CA LEU A 89 15.13 7.79 10.47
C LEU A 89 16.54 8.37 10.27
N SER A 90 17.48 7.50 9.88
CA SER A 90 18.87 7.87 9.61
C SER A 90 19.10 8.48 8.22
N ARG A 91 18.05 8.61 7.39
CA ARG A 91 18.11 9.11 6.01
C ARG A 91 19.19 8.42 5.18
N LYS A 92 19.36 7.10 5.36
CA LYS A 92 20.30 6.33 4.56
C LYS A 92 19.91 6.45 3.07
N PRO A 93 20.88 6.68 2.17
CA PRO A 93 20.62 6.63 0.74
C PRO A 93 20.03 5.27 0.37
N MET A 94 19.03 5.29 -0.49
CA MET A 94 18.36 4.10 -1.01
C MET A 94 19.04 3.58 -2.26
#